data_AF-A0AA38THZ6-F1
#
_entry.id   AF-A0AA38THZ6-F1
#
_cell.length_a   1.000
_cell.length_b   1.000
_cell.length_c   1.000
_cell.angle_alpha   90.00
_cell.angle_beta   90.00
_cell.angle_gamma   90.00
#
_symmetry.space_group_name_H-M   'P 1'
#
loop_
_entity.id
_entity.type
_entity.pdbx_description
1 polymer ?
#
loop_
_entity_poly.entity_id
_entity_poly.type
_entity_poly.pdbx_seq_one_letter_code
_entity_poly.pdbx_strand_id
1 'polypeptide(L)'
;MADSDDEFDLMIDQVLLANLQAAELVGKLVTTGVLQNNGEGPSNKRPRGPNKERGREEGHDKLIADYFSNNPVYNDEDFKRRFRMSRRLFLRIVNDLERETEYFKQHWDARGVKGFSALQKCTSAIRQLAYGTASDASDEYLRMSETTSRDCLENFCKGIIYLYMRQYLRKPTASDIQRIYAMHEQVHGLPGMLGSIDYKAPDSSFVANNTHYNHGYYLADGIYPEWTTFVKAFRYPHDDERRIHFKERQESARKDIERTFATLQSKWHMVKRPAQVWTRTKLQEIMYTCIILHNMIREDEGISNYPFDPTEVLPEDIETNISEADRARNVNLGSGKADVAADVAAEMGGMVVFVNGEVCKDPNLVRADDFFFSGLHLKGDTSNAVGSNVTVVTVAQLPGLNTFGISMARIDFAPWGINPPHMHPRATEILTVLEGRIEVGFVTSNPENRLITKGLQKGDVFVFPEGLVHFQRNVGNDYAVVIAALSSQNPGAITIANTVFGSNPDINGDILAKAFQVDKKVVRQIQSKF
;
A
#
# COMPACT_ATOMS: atom_id res chain seq x y z
N MET A 1 27.50 13.87 24.39
CA MET A 1 27.77 13.16 23.12
C MET A 1 27.38 11.73 23.35
N ALA A 2 26.09 11.43 23.15
CA ALA A 2 25.63 10.06 22.97
C ALA A 2 25.92 9.68 21.51
N ASP A 3 26.30 8.44 21.26
CA ASP A 3 26.73 7.97 19.94
C ASP A 3 25.54 8.02 18.97
N SER A 4 25.78 8.35 17.70
CA SER A 4 24.72 8.49 16.69
C SER A 4 23.92 7.21 16.43
N ASP A 5 24.44 6.07 16.89
CA ASP A 5 23.82 4.75 16.77
C ASP A 5 22.79 4.50 17.90
N ASP A 6 22.96 5.10 19.09
CA ASP A 6 22.02 4.93 20.22
C ASP A 6 20.71 5.72 20.01
N GLU A 7 20.78 6.87 19.33
CA GLU A 7 19.61 7.69 18.96
C GLU A 7 18.84 7.07 17.78
N PHE A 8 19.56 6.34 16.91
CA PHE A 8 19.02 5.54 15.81
C PHE A 8 18.31 4.27 16.29
N ASP A 9 18.79 3.65 17.37
CA ASP A 9 18.16 2.46 17.96
C ASP A 9 16.85 2.79 18.70
N LEU A 10 16.72 3.97 19.32
CA LEU A 10 15.43 4.46 19.83
C LEU A 10 14.38 4.65 18.71
N MET A 11 14.83 4.94 17.49
CA MET A 11 13.96 5.25 16.33
C MET A 11 13.27 4.03 15.74
N ILE A 12 13.85 2.84 15.91
CA ILE A 12 13.18 1.58 15.53
C ILE A 12 12.05 1.23 16.55
N ASP A 13 11.99 1.87 17.73
CA ASP A 13 11.20 1.36 18.88
C ASP A 13 9.78 1.88 19.09
N GLN A 14 9.28 2.80 18.27
CA GLN A 14 7.85 3.12 18.23
C GLN A 14 7.23 3.04 16.82
N VAL A 15 8.06 2.73 15.82
CA VAL A 15 7.69 2.58 14.41
C VAL A 15 7.05 1.22 14.12
N LEU A 16 7.15 0.25 15.04
CA LEU A 16 6.48 -1.02 14.86
C LEU A 16 4.95 -0.98 15.14
N LEU A 17 4.47 0.13 15.68
CA LEU A 17 3.06 0.52 15.73
C LEU A 17 2.56 1.06 14.37
N ALA A 18 3.43 1.66 13.56
CA ALA A 18 3.17 1.90 12.13
C ALA A 18 3.20 0.59 11.31
N ASN A 19 3.82 -0.48 11.83
CA ASN A 19 3.88 -1.78 11.14
C ASN A 19 2.58 -2.61 11.20
N LEU A 20 1.53 -2.13 11.89
CA LEU A 20 0.16 -2.62 11.68
C LEU A 20 -0.33 -2.35 10.25
N GLN A 21 0.04 -1.21 9.67
CA GLN A 21 -0.33 -0.85 8.30
C GLN A 21 0.60 -1.50 7.26
N ALA A 22 1.86 -1.74 7.62
CA ALA A 22 2.80 -2.47 6.77
C ALA A 22 2.42 -3.94 6.55
N ALA A 23 1.83 -4.60 7.54
CA ALA A 23 1.39 -5.99 7.40
C ALA A 23 0.18 -6.15 6.44
N GLU A 24 -0.69 -5.14 6.35
CA GLU A 24 -1.70 -5.05 5.28
C GLU A 24 -1.07 -4.78 3.92
N LEU A 25 -0.04 -3.94 3.86
CA LEU A 25 0.69 -3.64 2.63
C LEU A 25 1.50 -4.84 2.12
N VAL A 26 2.10 -5.68 2.98
CA VAL A 26 2.73 -6.93 2.52
C VAL A 26 1.67 -7.92 2.01
N GLY A 27 0.49 -7.96 2.64
CA GLY A 27 -0.66 -8.69 2.10
C GLY A 27 -1.09 -8.22 0.69
N LYS A 28 -0.94 -6.92 0.38
CA LYS A 28 -1.29 -6.31 -0.92
C LYS A 28 -0.15 -6.35 -1.95
N LEU A 29 1.10 -6.09 -1.56
CA LEU A 29 2.31 -6.12 -2.40
C LEU A 29 2.64 -7.54 -2.86
N VAL A 30 2.40 -8.55 -2.02
CA VAL A 30 2.57 -9.95 -2.45
C VAL A 30 1.48 -10.37 -3.43
N THR A 31 0.27 -9.77 -3.37
CA THR A 31 -0.78 -10.03 -4.36
C THR A 31 -0.59 -9.29 -5.69
N THR A 32 -0.01 -8.08 -5.71
CA THR A 32 0.24 -7.34 -6.96
C THR A 32 1.48 -7.84 -7.73
N GLY A 33 2.38 -8.59 -7.08
CA GLY A 33 3.58 -9.14 -7.72
C GLY A 33 3.54 -10.61 -8.14
N VAL A 34 2.57 -11.43 -7.70
CA VAL A 34 2.65 -12.91 -7.88
C VAL A 34 1.35 -13.58 -8.37
N LEU A 35 0.24 -12.87 -8.56
CA LEU A 35 -0.97 -13.48 -9.16
C LEU A 35 -1.07 -13.25 -10.67
N GLN A 36 -0.01 -13.58 -11.40
CA GLN A 36 -0.17 -14.01 -12.79
C GLN A 36 -0.11 -15.54 -12.83
N ASN A 37 -1.30 -16.12 -13.04
CA ASN A 37 -1.56 -17.52 -13.35
C ASN A 37 -1.15 -18.55 -12.28
N ASN A 38 -2.14 -19.09 -11.58
CA ASN A 38 -2.48 -20.51 -11.67
C ASN A 38 -3.78 -20.78 -10.91
N GLY A 39 -4.83 -21.17 -11.64
CA GLY A 39 -6.01 -21.75 -11.04
C GLY A 39 -5.63 -23.01 -10.25
N GLU A 40 -6.37 -23.29 -9.19
CA GLU A 40 -6.27 -24.54 -8.43
C GLU A 40 -6.54 -25.72 -9.37
N GLY A 41 -5.47 -26.31 -9.90
CA GLY A 41 -5.53 -27.60 -10.57
C GLY A 41 -5.88 -28.69 -9.53
N PRO A 42 -6.61 -29.74 -9.92
CA PRO A 42 -7.01 -30.80 -9.00
C PRO A 42 -5.78 -31.43 -8.34
N SER A 43 -5.78 -31.51 -7.00
CA SER A 43 -4.69 -32.14 -6.25
C SER A 43 -4.64 -33.64 -6.55
N ASN A 44 -3.79 -34.05 -7.49
CA ASN A 44 -3.41 -35.45 -7.63
C ASN A 44 -2.51 -35.81 -6.44
N LYS A 45 -3.13 -36.18 -5.31
CA LYS A 45 -2.44 -36.71 -4.13
C LYS A 45 -1.72 -38.00 -4.53
N ARG A 46 -0.42 -37.91 -4.82
CA ARG A 46 0.44 -39.09 -4.90
C ARG A 46 0.35 -39.85 -3.57
N PRO A 47 0.25 -41.19 -3.59
CA PRO A 47 0.18 -41.98 -2.36
C PRO A 47 1.40 -41.67 -1.48
N ARG A 48 1.16 -41.46 -0.17
CA ARG A 48 2.23 -41.22 0.81
C ARG A 48 3.15 -42.43 0.81
N GLY A 49 4.42 -42.22 0.50
CA GLY A 49 5.44 -43.26 0.64
C GLY A 49 5.57 -43.72 2.09
N PRO A 50 6.12 -44.93 2.34
CA PRO A 50 6.34 -45.43 3.68
C PRO A 50 7.22 -44.47 4.49
N ASN A 51 6.92 -44.31 5.78
CA ASN A 51 7.70 -43.44 6.65
C ASN A 51 9.12 -43.98 6.81
N LYS A 52 10.14 -43.16 6.54
CA LYS A 52 11.54 -43.51 6.77
C LYS A 52 11.86 -43.34 8.25
N GLU A 53 12.48 -44.35 8.87
CA GLU A 53 13.04 -44.20 10.20
C GLU A 53 14.31 -43.34 10.11
N ARG A 54 14.27 -42.16 10.76
CA ARG A 54 15.30 -41.12 10.61
C ARG A 54 16.15 -40.91 11.86
N GLY A 55 15.87 -41.62 12.96
CA GLY A 55 16.61 -41.44 14.21
C GLY A 55 16.28 -40.10 14.88
N ARG A 56 14.99 -39.83 15.10
CA ARG A 56 14.52 -38.54 15.64
C ARG A 56 15.08 -38.18 17.03
N GLU A 57 15.39 -39.18 17.85
CA GLU A 57 15.98 -39.01 19.19
C GLU A 57 17.44 -38.58 19.08
N GLU A 58 18.22 -39.17 18.16
CA GLU A 58 19.59 -38.71 17.87
C GLU A 58 19.60 -37.24 17.44
N GLY A 59 18.60 -36.82 16.64
CA GLY A 59 18.43 -35.42 16.26
C GLY A 59 18.12 -34.50 17.45
N HIS A 60 17.41 -35.00 18.47
CA HIS A 60 17.16 -34.27 19.70
C HIS A 60 18.42 -34.14 20.55
N ASP A 61 19.10 -35.26 20.81
CA ASP A 61 20.29 -35.29 21.66
C ASP A 61 21.41 -34.43 21.08
N LYS A 62 21.57 -34.46 19.75
CA LYS A 62 22.50 -33.58 19.05
C LYS A 62 22.13 -32.10 19.20
N LEU A 63 20.84 -31.75 19.08
CA LEU A 63 20.38 -30.37 19.27
C LEU A 63 20.66 -29.88 20.70
N ILE A 64 20.45 -30.74 21.70
CA ILE A 64 20.76 -30.44 23.10
C ILE A 64 22.27 -30.24 23.29
N ALA A 65 23.10 -31.16 22.82
CA ALA A 65 24.54 -31.05 22.93
C ALA A 65 25.08 -29.78 22.27
N ASP A 66 24.55 -29.43 21.09
CA ASP A 66 25.01 -28.29 20.30
C ASP A 66 24.64 -26.94 20.95
N TYR A 67 23.47 -26.78 21.56
CA TYR A 67 22.95 -25.46 21.97
C TYR A 67 22.38 -25.36 23.39
N PHE A 68 21.95 -26.45 24.02
CA PHE A 68 21.13 -26.37 25.25
C PHE A 68 21.72 -27.13 26.45
N SER A 69 22.86 -27.79 26.27
CA SER A 69 23.59 -28.42 27.37
C SER A 69 24.31 -27.38 28.25
N ASN A 70 24.81 -27.83 29.41
CA ASN A 70 25.59 -26.97 30.31
C ASN A 70 26.88 -26.45 29.67
N ASN A 71 27.48 -27.25 28.77
CA ASN A 71 28.69 -26.91 28.02
C ASN A 71 28.41 -27.13 26.52
N PRO A 72 27.65 -26.22 25.88
CA PRO A 72 27.23 -26.39 24.49
C PRO A 72 28.40 -26.22 23.54
N VAL A 73 28.32 -26.88 22.37
CA VAL A 73 29.31 -26.68 21.28
C VAL A 73 29.29 -25.23 20.79
N TYR A 74 28.10 -24.64 20.69
CA TYR A 74 27.90 -23.26 20.25
C TYR A 74 27.57 -22.35 21.43
N ASN A 75 28.30 -21.24 21.52
CA ASN A 75 28.10 -20.25 22.57
C ASN A 75 26.85 -19.38 22.29
N ASP A 76 26.57 -18.40 23.15
CA ASP A 76 25.39 -17.53 23.00
C ASP A 76 25.45 -16.59 21.80
N GLU A 77 26.64 -16.18 21.35
CA GLU A 77 26.80 -15.39 20.13
C GLU A 77 26.45 -16.22 18.89
N ASP A 78 26.93 -17.46 18.84
CA ASP A 78 26.55 -18.43 17.81
C ASP A 78 25.05 -18.71 17.82
N PHE A 79 24.47 -18.88 19.01
CA PHE A 79 23.03 -19.06 19.17
C PHE A 79 22.27 -17.87 18.59
N LYS A 80 22.61 -16.65 19.03
CA LYS A 80 21.96 -15.42 18.58
C LYS A 80 22.08 -15.25 17.07
N ARG A 81 23.25 -15.54 16.49
CA ARG A 81 23.44 -15.53 15.04
C ARG A 81 22.52 -16.51 14.32
N ARG A 82 22.33 -17.72 14.88
CA ARG A 82 21.62 -18.82 14.20
C ARG A 82 20.10 -18.83 14.41
N PHE A 83 19.63 -18.33 15.55
CA PHE A 83 18.23 -18.28 15.94
C PHE A 83 17.64 -16.86 15.90
N ARG A 84 18.48 -15.86 15.62
CA ARG A 84 18.13 -14.42 15.51
C ARG A 84 17.67 -13.77 16.83
N MET A 85 17.74 -14.50 17.95
CA MET A 85 17.30 -14.08 19.27
C MET A 85 18.17 -14.70 20.37
N SER A 86 18.08 -14.18 21.59
CA SER A 86 18.78 -14.75 22.73
C SER A 86 18.26 -16.17 23.05
N ARG A 87 19.13 -17.00 23.65
CA ARG A 87 18.74 -18.34 24.12
C ARG A 87 17.61 -18.27 25.14
N ARG A 88 17.65 -17.27 26.02
CA ARG A 88 16.61 -17.02 27.04
C ARG A 88 15.25 -16.78 26.40
N LEU A 89 15.18 -15.88 25.42
CA LEU A 89 13.93 -15.58 24.71
C LEU A 89 13.40 -16.78 23.94
N PHE A 90 14.29 -17.51 23.25
CA PHE A 90 13.91 -18.72 22.54
C PHE A 90 13.30 -19.77 23.48
N LEU A 91 13.92 -20.02 24.63
CA LEU A 91 13.41 -20.98 25.61
C LEU A 91 12.08 -20.54 26.22
N ARG A 92 11.88 -19.24 26.46
CA ARG A 92 10.57 -18.69 26.88
C ARG A 92 9.49 -19.03 25.86
N ILE A 93 9.74 -18.75 24.59
CA ILE A 93 8.81 -19.06 23.49
C ILE A 93 8.50 -20.55 23.41
N VAL A 94 9.53 -21.41 23.49
CA VAL A 94 9.36 -22.88 23.45
C VAL A 94 8.47 -23.36 24.59
N ASN A 95 8.73 -22.89 25.82
CA ASN A 95 7.96 -23.28 27.01
C ASN A 95 6.50 -22.83 26.92
N ASP A 96 6.26 -21.60 26.47
CA ASP A 96 4.90 -21.08 26.31
C ASP A 96 4.13 -21.82 25.21
N LEU A 97 4.78 -22.13 24.07
CA LEU A 97 4.16 -22.96 23.03
C LEU A 97 3.88 -24.38 23.51
N GLU A 98 4.81 -25.03 24.21
CA GLU A 98 4.61 -26.37 24.74
C GLU A 98 3.46 -26.43 25.76
N ARG A 99 3.30 -25.39 26.58
CA ARG A 99 2.21 -25.30 27.56
C ARG A 99 0.85 -25.08 26.90
N GLU A 100 0.77 -24.11 25.99
CA GLU A 100 -0.51 -23.57 25.50
C GLU A 100 -0.98 -24.21 24.19
N THR A 101 -0.12 -24.90 23.44
CA THR A 101 -0.46 -25.44 22.11
C THR A 101 -0.24 -26.94 22.01
N GLU A 102 -1.29 -27.68 21.62
CA GLU A 102 -1.25 -29.15 21.60
C GLU A 102 -0.20 -29.69 20.62
N TYR A 103 0.02 -29.01 19.50
CA TYR A 103 1.00 -29.44 18.50
C TYR A 103 2.42 -29.51 19.06
N PHE A 104 2.80 -28.64 20.02
CA PHE A 104 4.17 -28.57 20.51
C PHE A 104 4.47 -29.53 21.65
N LYS A 105 3.45 -30.02 22.35
CA LYS A 105 3.59 -31.07 23.37
C LYS A 105 4.23 -32.33 22.79
N GLN A 106 5.14 -32.94 23.55
CA GLN A 106 5.76 -34.19 23.14
C GLN A 106 4.87 -35.36 23.57
N HIS A 107 4.38 -36.13 22.59
CA HIS A 107 3.57 -37.32 22.83
C HIS A 107 4.36 -38.60 22.56
N TRP A 108 3.84 -39.71 23.04
CA TRP A 108 4.33 -41.05 22.74
C TRP A 108 3.45 -41.68 21.67
N ASP A 109 4.07 -42.36 20.69
CA ASP A 109 3.29 -43.14 19.74
C ASP A 109 2.79 -44.45 20.38
N ALA A 110 1.90 -45.16 19.68
CA ALA A 110 1.31 -46.42 20.17
C ALA A 110 2.35 -47.55 20.40
N ARG A 111 3.60 -47.35 19.98
CA ARG A 111 4.72 -48.28 20.16
C ARG A 111 5.67 -47.83 21.28
N GLY A 112 5.32 -46.78 22.02
CA GLY A 112 6.14 -46.24 23.09
C GLY A 112 7.36 -45.46 22.60
N VAL A 113 7.36 -44.94 21.38
CA VAL A 113 8.42 -44.09 20.84
C VAL A 113 8.06 -42.62 21.02
N LYS A 114 8.97 -41.80 21.55
CA LYS A 114 8.72 -40.36 21.70
C LYS A 114 8.54 -39.66 20.35
N GLY A 115 7.64 -38.69 20.30
CA GLY A 115 7.52 -37.75 19.18
C GLY A 115 8.65 -36.71 19.19
N PHE A 116 8.66 -35.80 18.21
CA PHE A 116 9.55 -34.65 18.24
C PHE A 116 9.27 -33.76 19.45
N SER A 117 10.34 -33.30 20.11
CA SER A 117 10.28 -32.33 21.21
C SER A 117 9.84 -30.93 20.73
N ALA A 118 9.33 -30.10 21.65
CA ALA A 118 9.02 -28.69 21.36
C ALA A 118 10.26 -27.93 20.85
N LEU A 119 11.43 -28.21 21.43
CA LEU A 119 12.72 -27.66 20.98
C LEU A 119 13.02 -27.96 19.51
N GLN A 120 12.84 -29.21 19.06
CA GLN A 120 13.06 -29.58 17.66
C GLN A 120 12.07 -28.90 16.72
N LYS A 121 10.78 -28.87 17.10
CA LYS A 121 9.72 -28.24 16.30
C LYS A 121 9.97 -26.73 16.14
N CYS A 122 10.24 -26.03 17.24
CA CYS A 122 10.55 -24.61 17.22
C CYS A 122 11.86 -24.31 16.47
N THR A 123 12.89 -25.15 16.63
CA THR A 123 14.15 -25.01 15.87
C THR A 123 13.91 -25.14 14.36
N SER A 124 13.07 -26.09 13.94
CA SER A 124 12.71 -26.26 12.52
C SER A 124 12.01 -25.01 11.97
N ALA A 125 11.07 -24.43 12.73
CA ALA A 125 10.34 -23.22 12.34
C ALA A 125 11.26 -21.99 12.28
N ILE A 126 12.04 -21.72 13.33
CA ILE A 126 12.95 -20.57 13.39
C ILE A 126 14.02 -20.63 12.30
N ARG A 127 14.58 -21.81 11.99
CA ARG A 127 15.55 -21.92 10.90
C ARG A 127 14.92 -21.63 9.53
N GLN A 128 13.70 -22.09 9.30
CA GLN A 128 12.95 -21.73 8.10
C GLN A 128 12.74 -20.21 8.01
N LEU A 129 12.33 -19.56 9.10
CA LEU A 129 12.15 -18.10 9.14
C LEU A 129 13.47 -17.33 8.92
N ALA A 130 14.53 -17.73 9.63
CA ALA A 130 15.82 -17.04 9.69
C ALA A 130 16.61 -17.15 8.37
N TYR A 131 16.55 -18.29 7.69
CA TYR A 131 17.33 -18.58 6.49
C TYR A 131 16.50 -18.69 5.22
N GLY A 132 15.18 -18.80 5.34
CA GLY A 132 14.29 -19.08 4.21
C GLY A 132 14.51 -20.46 3.60
N THR A 133 15.12 -21.42 4.32
CA THR A 133 15.47 -22.74 3.78
C THR A 133 14.24 -23.55 3.38
N ALA A 134 14.40 -24.45 2.40
CA ALA A 134 13.37 -25.41 2.05
C ALA A 134 13.09 -26.36 3.23
N SER A 135 11.83 -26.81 3.37
CA SER A 135 11.38 -27.57 4.53
C SER A 135 12.05 -28.95 4.66
N ASP A 136 12.58 -29.51 3.57
CA ASP A 136 13.32 -30.78 3.54
C ASP A 136 14.73 -30.67 4.13
N ALA A 137 15.32 -29.46 4.19
CA ALA A 137 16.65 -29.23 4.77
C ALA A 137 16.74 -29.62 6.27
N SER A 138 15.61 -29.64 6.99
CA SER A 138 15.56 -30.09 8.38
C SER A 138 15.80 -31.60 8.55
N ASP A 139 15.72 -32.41 7.48
CA ASP A 139 15.98 -33.85 7.55
C ASP A 139 17.45 -34.13 7.94
N GLU A 140 18.39 -33.38 7.37
CA GLU A 140 19.83 -33.58 7.58
C GLU A 140 20.26 -33.37 9.05
N TYR A 141 19.67 -32.39 9.73
CA TYR A 141 20.08 -32.01 11.08
C TYR A 141 19.07 -32.39 12.17
N LEU A 142 17.79 -32.10 11.97
CA LEU A 142 16.73 -32.39 12.94
C LEU A 142 16.09 -33.77 12.73
N ARG A 143 16.49 -34.50 11.68
CA ARG A 143 15.92 -35.81 11.32
C ARG A 143 14.41 -35.75 11.06
N MET A 144 13.96 -34.60 10.55
CA MET A 144 12.55 -34.24 10.40
C MET A 144 12.13 -34.29 8.92
N SER A 145 11.00 -34.94 8.64
CA SER A 145 10.45 -34.98 7.27
C SER A 145 10.02 -33.59 6.79
N GLU A 146 10.08 -33.35 5.48
CA GLU A 146 9.62 -32.09 4.87
C GLU A 146 8.19 -31.69 5.32
N THR A 147 7.26 -32.65 5.37
CA THR A 147 5.89 -32.42 5.84
C THR A 147 5.85 -31.95 7.28
N THR A 148 6.61 -32.60 8.16
CA THR A 148 6.66 -32.22 9.58
C THR A 148 7.30 -30.85 9.76
N SER A 149 8.35 -30.52 9.00
CA SER A 149 8.98 -29.20 9.05
C SER A 149 8.04 -28.08 8.61
N ARG A 150 7.25 -28.31 7.56
CA ARG A 150 6.24 -27.36 7.11
C ARG A 150 5.13 -27.17 8.15
N ASP A 151 4.68 -28.26 8.76
CA ASP A 151 3.67 -28.22 9.81
C ASP A 151 4.22 -27.51 11.07
N CYS A 152 5.51 -27.68 11.39
CA CYS A 152 6.17 -26.94 12.46
C CYS A 152 6.13 -25.43 12.22
N LEU A 153 6.44 -24.98 11.00
CA LEU A 153 6.39 -23.56 10.66
C LEU A 153 4.97 -23.00 10.81
N GLU A 154 3.98 -23.69 10.26
CA GLU A 154 2.58 -23.23 10.29
C GLU A 154 2.05 -23.13 11.73
N ASN A 155 2.25 -24.18 12.54
CA ASN A 155 1.79 -24.18 13.92
C ASN A 155 2.60 -23.22 14.79
N PHE A 156 3.88 -23.01 14.49
CA PHE A 156 4.70 -22.01 15.18
C PHE A 156 4.15 -20.60 14.95
N CYS A 157 3.89 -20.22 13.69
CA CYS A 157 3.33 -18.90 13.38
C CYS A 157 1.98 -18.67 14.10
N LYS A 158 1.08 -19.66 14.02
CA LYS A 158 -0.23 -19.60 14.70
C LYS A 158 -0.09 -19.46 16.21
N GLY A 159 0.82 -20.23 16.82
CA GLY A 159 1.08 -20.17 18.25
C GLY A 159 1.68 -18.83 18.69
N ILE A 160 2.64 -18.28 17.94
CA ILE A 160 3.22 -16.96 18.24
C ILE A 160 2.16 -15.87 18.18
N ILE A 161 1.34 -15.86 17.13
CA ILE A 161 0.24 -14.88 16.99
C ILE A 161 -0.72 -15.02 18.17
N TYR A 162 -1.19 -16.23 18.45
CA TYR A 162 -2.13 -16.50 19.53
C TYR A 162 -1.63 -15.98 20.89
N LEU A 163 -0.35 -16.23 21.22
CA LEU A 163 0.22 -15.90 22.53
C LEU A 163 0.63 -14.43 22.68
N TYR A 164 1.14 -13.81 21.60
CA TYR A 164 1.92 -12.58 21.72
C TYR A 164 1.36 -11.40 20.91
N MET A 165 0.40 -11.61 20.02
CA MET A 165 -0.17 -10.54 19.18
C MET A 165 -0.76 -9.39 20.01
N ARG A 166 -1.44 -9.70 21.13
CA ARG A 166 -2.08 -8.68 21.98
C ARG A 166 -1.08 -7.68 22.58
N GLN A 167 0.14 -8.10 22.85
CA GLN A 167 1.17 -7.25 23.44
C GLN A 167 2.02 -6.59 22.35
N TYR A 168 2.53 -7.39 21.42
CA TYR A 168 3.56 -6.96 20.48
C TYR A 168 3.02 -6.54 19.10
N LEU A 169 1.70 -6.59 18.89
CA LEU A 169 1.03 -6.11 17.68
C LEU A 169 -0.22 -5.25 18.02
N ARG A 170 -0.22 -4.60 19.19
CA ARG A 170 -1.32 -3.72 19.62
C ARG A 170 -1.34 -2.41 18.85
N LYS A 171 -2.52 -1.78 18.78
CA LYS A 171 -2.65 -0.41 18.26
C LYS A 171 -1.94 0.60 19.19
N PRO A 172 -1.48 1.75 18.65
CA PRO A 172 -1.01 2.86 19.46
C PRO A 172 -2.06 3.36 20.46
N THR A 173 -1.67 3.54 21.71
CA THR A 173 -2.42 4.35 22.67
C THR A 173 -2.18 5.84 22.41
N ALA A 174 -3.00 6.73 22.98
CA ALA A 174 -2.77 8.16 22.91
C ALA A 174 -1.39 8.57 23.45
N SER A 175 -0.90 7.89 24.49
CA SER A 175 0.45 8.10 25.05
C SER A 175 1.55 7.67 24.08
N ASP A 176 1.37 6.57 23.36
CA ASP A 176 2.31 6.14 22.31
C ASP A 176 2.36 7.19 21.19
N ILE A 177 1.21 7.70 20.76
CA ILE A 177 1.11 8.71 19.69
C ILE A 177 1.81 10.01 20.07
N GLN A 178 1.62 10.50 21.30
CA GLN A 178 2.29 11.71 21.78
C GLN A 178 3.81 11.55 21.84
N ARG A 179 4.30 10.37 22.22
CA ARG A 179 5.73 10.07 22.19
C ARG A 179 6.27 10.01 20.75
N ILE A 180 5.52 9.42 19.83
CA ILE A 180 5.86 9.39 18.40
C ILE A 180 5.95 10.81 17.83
N TYR A 181 5.00 11.70 18.16
CA TYR A 181 5.05 13.11 17.73
C TYR A 181 6.30 13.83 18.23
N ALA A 182 6.56 13.76 19.54
CA ALA A 182 7.73 14.41 20.13
C ALA A 182 9.03 13.90 19.50
N MET A 183 9.11 12.60 19.24
CA MET A 183 10.26 11.99 18.61
C MET A 183 10.45 12.46 17.17
N HIS A 184 9.42 12.35 16.33
CA HIS A 184 9.50 12.74 14.93
C HIS A 184 9.75 14.25 14.76
N GLU A 185 9.23 15.08 15.67
CA GLU A 185 9.57 16.50 15.71
C GLU A 185 11.04 16.72 16.06
N GLN A 186 11.58 16.01 17.07
CA GLN A 186 12.98 16.10 17.46
C GLN A 186 13.93 15.63 16.32
N VAL A 187 13.64 14.50 15.70
CA VAL A 187 14.54 13.85 14.72
C VAL A 187 14.38 14.46 13.32
N HIS A 188 13.14 14.65 12.86
CA HIS A 188 12.87 15.10 11.49
C HIS A 188 12.44 16.56 11.40
N GLY A 189 12.12 17.23 12.50
CA GLY A 189 11.53 18.58 12.47
C GLY A 189 10.11 18.58 11.91
N LEU A 190 9.39 17.44 11.99
CA LEU A 190 8.05 17.26 11.45
C LEU A 190 7.03 17.08 12.59
N PRO A 191 6.40 18.16 13.09
CA PRO A 191 5.40 18.06 14.16
C PRO A 191 4.15 17.32 13.65
N GLY A 192 3.55 16.47 14.50
CA GLY A 192 2.32 15.73 14.17
C GLY A 192 2.49 14.55 13.21
N MET A 193 3.74 14.21 12.85
CA MET A 193 4.03 13.07 11.98
C MET A 193 3.88 11.75 12.77
N LEU A 194 3.07 10.83 12.27
CA LEU A 194 2.92 9.48 12.83
C LEU A 194 3.89 8.47 12.23
N GLY A 195 4.34 8.74 10.99
CA GLY A 195 5.20 7.86 10.21
C GLY A 195 4.91 8.05 8.72
N SER A 196 5.20 7.04 7.91
CA SER A 196 4.79 6.97 6.50
C SER A 196 4.11 5.64 6.28
N ILE A 197 2.79 5.60 6.01
CA ILE A 197 2.04 4.50 5.35
C ILE A 197 0.49 4.65 5.51
N ASP A 198 -0.22 3.84 4.72
CA ASP A 198 -1.66 3.69 4.49
C ASP A 198 -2.64 3.60 5.69
N TYR A 199 -3.58 4.57 5.68
CA TYR A 199 -4.95 4.66 6.22
C TYR A 199 -5.23 4.88 7.72
N LYS A 200 -6.16 5.84 7.92
CA LYS A 200 -6.68 6.52 9.11
C LYS A 200 -5.64 6.89 10.18
N ALA A 201 -5.34 8.19 10.24
CA ALA A 201 -4.63 8.74 11.38
C ALA A 201 -5.53 8.64 12.62
N PRO A 202 -5.01 8.18 13.77
CA PRO A 202 -5.73 8.25 15.03
C PRO A 202 -6.18 9.67 15.36
N ASP A 203 -7.29 9.77 16.09
CA ASP A 203 -7.88 11.00 16.62
C ASP A 203 -6.98 11.60 17.71
N SER A 204 -5.86 12.19 17.29
CA SER A 204 -4.89 12.83 18.16
C SER A 204 -4.47 14.16 17.56
N SER A 205 -4.83 15.24 18.26
CA SER A 205 -4.53 16.59 17.82
C SER A 205 -3.06 16.95 17.95
N PHE A 206 -2.60 17.87 17.10
CA PHE A 206 -1.29 18.50 17.20
C PHE A 206 -1.38 19.98 16.84
N VAL A 207 -0.42 20.77 17.27
CA VAL A 207 -0.31 22.20 16.92
C VAL A 207 0.89 22.39 16.03
N ALA A 208 0.68 22.97 14.86
CA ALA A 208 1.77 23.40 13.99
C ALA A 208 1.53 24.83 13.53
N ASN A 209 2.55 25.68 13.63
CA ASN A 209 2.50 27.09 13.24
C ASN A 209 1.29 27.85 13.83
N ASN A 210 1.01 27.65 15.12
CA ASN A 210 -0.15 28.18 15.87
C ASN A 210 -1.53 27.71 15.37
N THR A 211 -1.60 26.74 14.47
CA THR A 211 -2.85 26.11 14.01
C THR A 211 -3.04 24.77 14.71
N HIS A 212 -4.25 24.53 15.24
CA HIS A 212 -4.60 23.26 15.87
C HIS A 212 -5.21 22.32 14.82
N TYR A 213 -4.63 21.13 14.69
CA TYR A 213 -5.09 20.05 13.82
C TYR A 213 -5.68 18.96 14.70
N ASN A 214 -6.82 18.39 14.29
CA ASN A 214 -7.53 17.39 15.11
C ASN A 214 -7.00 15.96 14.94
N HIS A 215 -6.22 15.70 13.89
CA HIS A 215 -5.68 14.39 13.54
C HIS A 215 -4.23 14.53 13.09
N GLY A 216 -3.41 13.50 13.30
CA GLY A 216 -2.06 13.40 12.75
C GLY A 216 -2.03 13.16 11.23
N TYR A 217 -0.83 13.09 10.67
CA TYR A 217 -0.62 12.74 9.26
C TYR A 217 0.48 11.71 9.06
N TYR A 218 0.41 11.03 7.92
CA TYR A 218 1.41 10.12 7.38
C TYR A 218 2.09 10.75 6.17
N LEU A 219 3.37 10.50 6.00
CA LEU A 219 4.06 10.79 4.75
C LEU A 219 3.67 9.74 3.70
N ALA A 220 3.39 10.18 2.47
CA ALA A 220 3.03 9.29 1.38
C ALA A 220 3.81 9.65 0.11
N ASP A 221 4.03 8.67 -0.77
CA ASP A 221 4.63 8.90 -2.08
C ASP A 221 3.56 9.29 -3.13
N GLY A 222 4.01 9.42 -4.39
CA GLY A 222 3.16 9.84 -5.49
C GLY A 222 2.10 8.83 -5.95
N ILE A 223 2.13 7.58 -5.49
CA ILE A 223 1.21 6.51 -5.92
C ILE A 223 -0.02 6.36 -5.00
N TYR A 224 0.02 6.94 -3.79
CA TYR A 224 -1.11 6.91 -2.87
C TYR A 224 -2.21 7.92 -3.26
N PRO A 225 -3.48 7.70 -2.90
CA PRO A 225 -4.56 8.68 -3.09
C PRO A 225 -4.29 10.01 -2.37
N GLU A 226 -5.01 11.07 -2.74
CA GLU A 226 -4.93 12.37 -2.07
C GLU A 226 -5.88 12.38 -0.86
N TRP A 227 -5.41 11.88 0.28
CA TRP A 227 -6.15 11.89 1.54
C TRP A 227 -5.62 12.97 2.48
N THR A 228 -6.51 13.56 3.29
CA THR A 228 -6.19 14.63 4.26
C THR A 228 -5.15 14.22 5.30
N THR A 229 -5.06 12.92 5.59
CA THR A 229 -4.07 12.33 6.48
C THR A 229 -2.75 12.01 5.77
N PHE A 230 -2.63 12.20 4.46
CA PHE A 230 -1.42 11.93 3.68
C PHE A 230 -0.74 13.19 3.19
N VAL A 231 0.50 13.39 3.60
CA VAL A 231 1.35 14.48 3.15
C VAL A 231 2.36 13.96 2.14
N LYS A 232 2.18 14.36 0.88
CA LYS A 232 3.01 13.90 -0.25
C LYS A 232 4.22 14.80 -0.49
N ALA A 233 5.27 14.21 -1.06
CA ALA A 233 6.45 14.96 -1.47
C ALA A 233 6.19 15.90 -2.64
N PHE A 234 6.79 17.08 -2.59
CA PHE A 234 6.80 18.01 -3.70
C PHE A 234 7.53 17.39 -4.91
N ARG A 235 6.82 17.25 -6.03
CA ARG A 235 7.37 16.68 -7.28
C ARG A 235 8.50 17.55 -7.86
N TYR A 236 8.40 18.87 -7.72
CA TYR A 236 9.39 19.85 -8.21
C TYR A 236 9.67 20.91 -7.13
N PRO A 237 10.64 20.66 -6.23
CA PRO A 237 10.93 21.58 -5.13
C PRO A 237 11.90 22.72 -5.49
N HIS A 238 12.48 22.72 -6.70
CA HIS A 238 13.69 23.50 -7.05
C HIS A 238 13.57 25.01 -6.96
N ASP A 239 12.35 25.54 -6.82
CA ASP A 239 12.08 26.98 -6.86
C ASP A 239 11.90 27.60 -5.46
N ASP A 240 11.91 26.78 -4.39
CA ASP A 240 11.64 27.21 -3.01
C ASP A 240 12.48 26.41 -1.99
N GLU A 241 13.41 27.08 -1.30
CA GLU A 241 14.27 26.48 -0.27
C GLU A 241 13.48 25.75 0.84
N ARG A 242 12.27 26.22 1.18
CA ARG A 242 11.42 25.56 2.18
C ARG A 242 10.87 24.24 1.66
N ARG A 243 10.53 24.16 0.37
CA ARG A 243 10.06 22.93 -0.27
C ARG A 243 11.18 21.91 -0.44
N ILE A 244 12.40 22.39 -0.72
CA ILE A 244 13.61 21.55 -0.72
C ILE A 244 13.82 20.97 0.68
N HIS A 245 13.84 21.83 1.71
CA HIS A 245 14.02 21.39 3.09
C HIS A 245 12.94 20.39 3.54
N PHE A 246 11.67 20.66 3.23
CA PHE A 246 10.57 19.76 3.56
C PHE A 246 10.73 18.39 2.89
N LYS A 247 11.09 18.37 1.59
CA LYS A 247 11.34 17.13 0.85
C LYS A 247 12.50 16.34 1.45
N GLU A 248 13.59 16.99 1.85
CA GLU A 248 14.72 16.34 2.51
C GLU A 248 14.31 15.66 3.83
N ARG A 249 13.53 16.36 4.67
CA ARG A 249 13.01 15.80 5.94
C ARG A 249 12.09 14.60 5.69
N GLN A 250 11.21 14.71 4.70
CA GLN A 250 10.30 13.63 4.32
C GLN A 250 11.05 12.41 3.74
N GLU A 251 12.05 12.64 2.87
CA GLU A 251 12.89 11.57 2.36
C GLU A 251 13.72 10.90 3.46
N SER A 252 14.13 11.66 4.48
CA SER A 252 14.78 11.09 5.67
C SER A 252 13.85 10.13 6.40
N ALA A 253 12.64 10.57 6.76
CA ALA A 253 11.65 9.74 7.44
C ALA A 253 11.25 8.49 6.62
N ARG A 254 11.13 8.62 5.29
CA ARG A 254 10.87 7.48 4.40
C ARG A 254 12.01 6.46 4.40
N LYS A 255 13.26 6.93 4.40
CA LYS A 255 14.44 6.05 4.50
C LYS A 255 14.44 5.26 5.79
N ASP A 256 13.88 5.78 6.89
CA ASP A 256 13.80 5.05 8.16
C ASP A 256 12.86 3.85 8.10
N ILE A 257 11.77 3.97 7.36
CA ILE A 257 10.84 2.87 7.12
C ILE A 257 11.44 1.84 6.16
N GLU A 258 12.09 2.29 5.08
CA GLU A 258 12.83 1.42 4.18
C GLU A 258 13.95 0.65 4.92
N ARG A 259 14.69 1.34 5.80
CA ARG A 259 15.72 0.74 6.67
C ARG A 259 15.11 -0.26 7.65
N THR A 260 13.97 0.05 8.25
CA THR A 260 13.26 -0.86 9.17
C THR A 260 12.84 -2.14 8.45
N PHE A 261 12.28 -2.02 7.25
CA PHE A 261 11.96 -3.18 6.40
C PHE A 261 13.21 -3.96 5.99
N ALA A 262 14.29 -3.27 5.64
CA ALA A 262 15.56 -3.91 5.30
C ALA A 262 16.13 -4.68 6.50
N THR A 263 16.02 -4.16 7.71
CA THR A 263 16.42 -4.83 8.96
C THR A 263 15.53 -6.05 9.24
N LEU A 264 14.23 -5.95 9.03
CA LEU A 264 13.31 -7.09 9.18
C LEU A 264 13.63 -8.18 8.16
N GLN A 265 13.84 -7.82 6.89
CA GLN A 265 14.20 -8.73 5.82
C GLN A 265 15.62 -9.31 5.98
N SER A 266 16.57 -8.57 6.55
CA SER A 266 17.92 -9.07 6.84
C SER A 266 17.91 -10.09 7.97
N LYS A 267 17.04 -9.90 8.97
CA LYS A 267 16.86 -10.84 10.09
C LYS A 267 16.09 -12.09 9.67
N TRP A 268 15.02 -11.92 8.89
CA TRP A 268 14.09 -12.98 8.45
C TRP A 268 14.14 -13.18 6.93
N HIS A 269 15.07 -14.00 6.46
CA HIS A 269 15.26 -14.26 5.03
C HIS A 269 14.02 -14.84 4.33
N MET A 270 13.13 -15.49 5.08
CA MET A 270 11.89 -16.03 4.52
C MET A 270 10.99 -14.95 3.92
N VAL A 271 11.06 -13.71 4.43
CA VAL A 271 10.31 -12.54 3.91
C VAL A 271 10.89 -12.04 2.59
N LYS A 272 12.16 -12.34 2.27
CA LYS A 272 12.82 -11.93 1.02
C LYS A 272 12.46 -12.82 -0.18
N ARG A 273 11.89 -14.01 0.05
CA ARG A 273 11.66 -14.98 -1.02
C ARG A 273 10.33 -14.68 -1.74
N PRO A 274 10.29 -14.77 -3.08
CA PRO A 274 9.03 -14.76 -3.82
C PRO A 274 8.09 -15.83 -3.27
N ALA A 275 6.82 -15.50 -3.08
CA ALA A 275 5.80 -16.41 -2.53
C ALA A 275 5.51 -17.55 -3.50
N GLN A 276 6.36 -18.58 -3.54
CA GLN A 276 6.30 -19.58 -4.60
C GLN A 276 5.08 -20.51 -4.48
N VAL A 277 4.43 -20.65 -3.31
CA VAL A 277 3.23 -21.54 -3.14
C VAL A 277 2.37 -21.21 -1.91
N TRP A 278 2.36 -19.98 -1.38
CA TRP A 278 1.65 -19.67 -0.13
C TRP A 278 0.35 -18.89 -0.36
N THR A 279 -0.70 -19.27 0.36
CA THR A 279 -1.95 -18.49 0.39
C THR A 279 -1.71 -17.15 1.06
N ARG A 280 -2.54 -16.14 0.74
CA ARG A 280 -2.50 -14.81 1.38
C ARG A 280 -2.50 -14.90 2.91
N THR A 281 -3.31 -15.77 3.47
CA THR A 281 -3.40 -16.01 4.92
C THR A 281 -2.07 -16.47 5.51
N LYS A 282 -1.39 -17.44 4.87
CA LYS A 282 -0.10 -17.95 5.37
C LYS A 282 0.99 -16.88 5.32
N LEU A 283 1.01 -16.08 4.26
CA LEU A 283 1.92 -14.94 4.14
C LEU A 283 1.70 -13.92 5.26
N GLN A 284 0.45 -13.61 5.57
CA GLN A 284 0.10 -12.72 6.69
C GLN A 284 0.55 -13.30 8.03
N GLU A 285 0.29 -14.58 8.30
CA GLU A 285 0.71 -15.25 9.54
C GLU A 285 2.23 -15.21 9.71
N ILE A 286 2.99 -15.47 8.65
CA ILE A 286 4.45 -15.38 8.64
C ILE A 286 4.91 -13.95 8.95
N MET A 287 4.30 -12.95 8.30
CA MET A 287 4.66 -11.55 8.51
C MET A 287 4.40 -11.11 9.95
N TYR A 288 3.20 -11.38 10.49
CA TYR A 288 2.88 -11.07 11.88
C TYR A 288 3.83 -11.76 12.84
N THR A 289 4.18 -13.02 12.59
CA THR A 289 5.15 -13.76 13.41
C THR A 289 6.52 -13.09 13.40
N CYS A 290 7.06 -12.74 12.22
CA CYS A 290 8.35 -12.06 12.10
C CYS A 290 8.38 -10.71 12.84
N ILE A 291 7.27 -9.97 12.78
CA ILE A 291 7.09 -8.67 13.42
C ILE A 291 7.04 -8.82 14.95
N ILE A 292 6.21 -9.74 15.45
CA ILE A 292 6.10 -10.05 16.89
C ILE A 292 7.45 -10.48 17.44
N LEU A 293 8.14 -11.42 16.78
CA LEU A 293 9.45 -11.88 17.21
C LEU A 293 10.48 -10.75 17.21
N HIS A 294 10.43 -9.87 16.21
CA HIS A 294 11.33 -8.71 16.16
C HIS A 294 11.17 -7.83 17.41
N ASN A 295 9.94 -7.48 17.77
CA ASN A 295 9.65 -6.69 18.97
C ASN A 295 10.09 -7.38 20.26
N MET A 296 9.77 -8.67 20.39
CA MET A 296 10.19 -9.45 21.55
C MET A 296 11.71 -9.46 21.70
N ILE A 297 12.47 -9.53 20.59
CA ILE A 297 13.93 -9.46 20.61
C ILE A 297 14.41 -8.09 21.11
N ARG A 298 13.80 -7.00 20.64
CA ARG A 298 14.21 -5.64 21.05
C ARG A 298 13.95 -5.38 22.53
N GLU A 299 12.81 -5.84 23.03
CA GLU A 299 12.51 -5.79 24.46
C GLU A 299 13.49 -6.65 25.27
N ASP A 300 13.81 -7.87 24.79
CA ASP A 300 14.75 -8.77 25.45
C ASP A 300 16.18 -8.21 25.54
N GLU A 301 16.56 -7.40 24.56
CA GLU A 301 17.83 -6.67 24.47
C GLU A 301 17.83 -5.36 25.28
N GLY A 302 16.69 -4.97 25.88
CA GLY A 302 16.56 -3.75 26.67
C GLY A 302 16.52 -2.47 25.83
N ILE A 303 16.32 -2.60 24.52
CA ILE A 303 16.27 -1.46 23.58
C ILE A 303 14.89 -0.80 23.64
N SER A 304 13.84 -1.62 23.81
CA SER A 304 12.43 -1.19 23.83
C SER A 304 11.73 -1.46 25.16
N ASN A 305 10.73 -0.65 25.50
CA ASN A 305 9.79 -0.91 26.59
C ASN A 305 8.35 -0.75 26.10
N TYR A 306 7.61 -1.86 26.03
CA TYR A 306 6.19 -1.89 25.68
C TYR A 306 5.34 -1.98 26.95
N PRO A 307 4.93 -0.85 27.56
CA PRO A 307 3.97 -0.91 28.66
C PRO A 307 2.71 -1.60 28.15
N PHE A 308 2.36 -2.72 28.79
CA PHE A 308 1.19 -3.53 28.50
C PHE A 308 0.35 -3.58 29.77
N ASP A 309 -0.84 -2.97 29.71
CA ASP A 309 -1.86 -3.12 30.73
C ASP A 309 -2.87 -4.19 30.27
N PRO A 310 -2.91 -5.37 30.91
CA PRO A 310 -3.86 -6.42 30.56
C PRO A 310 -5.33 -6.06 30.81
N THR A 311 -5.62 -4.92 31.47
CA THR A 311 -6.98 -4.45 31.76
C THR A 311 -7.53 -3.43 30.74
N GLU A 312 -6.71 -2.99 29.78
CA GLU A 312 -7.14 -2.07 28.73
C GLU A 312 -8.04 -2.80 27.71
N VAL A 313 -9.33 -2.43 27.67
CA VAL A 313 -10.33 -3.05 26.80
C VAL A 313 -10.13 -2.57 25.35
N LEU A 314 -9.84 -3.51 24.46
CA LEU A 314 -9.73 -3.26 23.02
C LEU A 314 -11.13 -3.00 22.40
N PRO A 315 -11.25 -2.10 21.41
CA PRO A 315 -12.47 -1.99 20.59
C PRO A 315 -12.84 -3.35 19.97
N GLU A 316 -14.14 -3.67 19.92
CA GLU A 316 -14.73 -5.00 19.61
C GLU A 316 -14.34 -5.62 18.24
N ASP A 317 -13.60 -4.89 17.40
CA ASP A 317 -13.38 -5.20 15.98
C ASP A 317 -12.34 -6.31 15.70
N ILE A 318 -11.74 -6.96 16.70
CA ILE A 318 -10.62 -7.89 16.50
C ILE A 318 -10.97 -9.37 16.78
N GLU A 319 -12.01 -9.68 17.56
CA GLU A 319 -12.38 -11.09 17.81
C GLU A 319 -13.05 -11.79 16.60
N THR A 320 -13.47 -11.05 15.58
CA THR A 320 -14.21 -11.59 14.43
C THR A 320 -13.32 -12.33 13.42
N ASN A 321 -12.04 -11.99 13.29
CA ASN A 321 -11.17 -12.52 12.23
C ASN A 321 -10.70 -13.98 12.44
N ILE A 322 -10.87 -14.55 13.64
CA ILE A 322 -10.53 -15.97 13.89
C ILE A 322 -11.69 -16.88 13.45
N SER A 323 -12.93 -16.39 13.42
CA SER A 323 -14.12 -17.20 13.09
C SER A 323 -14.49 -17.21 11.60
N GLU A 324 -14.00 -16.25 10.81
CA GLU A 324 -14.33 -16.16 9.37
C GLU A 324 -13.63 -17.22 8.52
N ALA A 325 -12.48 -17.74 8.98
CA ALA A 325 -11.76 -18.81 8.29
C ALA A 325 -12.54 -20.14 8.25
N ASP A 326 -13.43 -20.39 9.21
CA ASP A 326 -14.25 -21.61 9.29
C ASP A 326 -15.63 -21.45 8.63
N ARG A 327 -16.09 -20.22 8.36
CA ARG A 327 -17.43 -19.93 7.80
C ARG A 327 -17.47 -19.79 6.28
N ALA A 328 -16.35 -19.88 5.56
CA ALA A 328 -16.29 -19.77 4.10
C ALA A 328 -16.85 -20.99 3.32
N ARG A 329 -17.82 -21.72 3.88
CA ARG A 329 -18.71 -22.65 3.16
C ARG A 329 -20.14 -22.22 3.40
N ASN A 330 -20.72 -21.57 2.39
CA ASN A 330 -22.08 -21.03 2.34
C ASN A 330 -22.23 -19.66 3.03
N VAL A 331 -22.36 -18.61 2.23
CA VAL A 331 -23.57 -17.75 2.13
C VAL A 331 -23.26 -16.61 1.15
N ASN A 332 -24.26 -16.31 0.30
CA ASN A 332 -24.28 -15.23 -0.68
C ASN A 332 -23.83 -13.88 -0.11
N LEU A 333 -23.01 -13.16 -0.88
CA LEU A 333 -22.65 -11.77 -0.66
C LEU A 333 -23.89 -10.87 -0.76
N GLY A 334 -24.45 -10.52 0.41
CA GLY A 334 -25.35 -9.41 0.60
C GLY A 334 -24.57 -8.14 0.93
N SER A 335 -24.90 -7.05 0.26
CA SER A 335 -24.34 -5.71 0.40
C SER A 335 -24.39 -5.17 1.84
N GLY A 336 -23.22 -5.02 2.46
CA GLY A 336 -23.02 -4.26 3.70
C GLY A 336 -22.45 -2.88 3.40
N LYS A 337 -23.21 -1.84 3.73
CA LYS A 337 -22.88 -0.42 3.57
C LYS A 337 -21.65 -0.05 4.42
N ALA A 338 -20.65 0.57 3.81
CA ALA A 338 -19.69 1.39 4.53
C ALA A 338 -20.31 2.79 4.70
N ASP A 339 -20.34 3.30 5.93
CA ASP A 339 -20.74 4.68 6.20
C ASP A 339 -19.69 5.63 5.62
N VAL A 340 -20.06 6.27 4.52
CA VAL A 340 -19.27 7.23 3.75
C VAL A 340 -19.64 8.63 4.25
N ALA A 341 -18.89 9.17 5.20
CA ALA A 341 -18.93 10.58 5.56
C ALA A 341 -17.55 11.17 5.17
N ALA A 342 -17.37 11.92 4.08
CA ALA A 342 -17.98 13.18 3.64
C ALA A 342 -16.99 14.34 3.89
N ASP A 343 -15.92 14.38 3.10
CA ASP A 343 -14.91 15.45 3.08
C ASP A 343 -15.20 16.37 1.87
N VAL A 344 -15.88 17.49 2.10
CA VAL A 344 -16.33 18.47 1.07
C VAL A 344 -15.56 19.76 1.21
N ALA A 345 -15.16 20.51 0.19
CA ALA A 345 -14.45 21.78 0.40
C ALA A 345 -15.35 23.02 0.61
N ALA A 346 -14.95 23.94 1.49
CA ALA A 346 -15.55 25.28 1.62
C ALA A 346 -14.50 26.35 1.99
N GLU A 347 -14.65 27.53 1.39
CA GLU A 347 -13.82 28.72 1.59
C GLU A 347 -14.02 29.31 3.00
N MET A 348 -12.98 29.29 3.84
CA MET A 348 -12.97 30.02 5.12
C MET A 348 -12.27 31.36 4.96
N GLY A 349 -12.99 32.43 5.33
CA GLY A 349 -12.63 33.82 5.10
C GLY A 349 -11.17 34.18 5.39
N GLY A 350 -10.44 34.50 4.33
CA GLY A 350 -9.32 35.44 4.35
C GLY A 350 -7.92 34.88 4.59
N MET A 351 -7.73 33.57 4.80
CA MET A 351 -6.40 32.97 4.93
C MET A 351 -6.31 31.69 4.09
N VAL A 352 -5.65 31.78 2.93
CA VAL A 352 -5.57 30.69 1.93
C VAL A 352 -4.47 29.72 2.34
N VAL A 353 -4.85 28.55 2.86
CA VAL A 353 -3.95 27.41 3.06
C VAL A 353 -3.96 26.57 1.78
N PHE A 354 -2.80 26.42 1.14
CA PHE A 354 -2.66 25.54 -0.03
C PHE A 354 -2.32 24.12 0.41
N VAL A 355 -3.18 23.17 0.09
CA VAL A 355 -2.97 21.72 0.28
C VAL A 355 -2.97 21.02 -1.08
N ASN A 356 -2.52 19.77 -1.14
CA ASN A 356 -2.71 18.94 -2.32
C ASN A 356 -4.16 18.43 -2.36
N GLY A 357 -4.91 18.77 -3.40
CA GLY A 357 -6.36 18.61 -3.44
C GLY A 357 -7.08 19.87 -2.91
N GLU A 358 -8.22 19.69 -2.25
CA GLU A 358 -8.97 20.79 -1.64
C GLU A 358 -9.09 20.59 -0.10
N VAL A 359 -9.12 21.68 0.66
CA VAL A 359 -9.33 21.63 2.12
C VAL A 359 -10.75 21.16 2.43
N CYS A 360 -10.91 20.27 3.40
CA CYS A 360 -12.21 19.73 3.76
C CYS A 360 -12.94 20.62 4.78
N LYS A 361 -14.25 20.72 4.59
CA LYS A 361 -15.29 21.32 5.43
C LYS A 361 -15.53 20.37 6.59
N ASP A 362 -15.89 20.94 7.74
CA ASP A 362 -16.29 20.17 8.90
C ASP A 362 -17.39 19.14 8.51
N PRO A 363 -17.20 17.84 8.74
CA PRO A 363 -18.18 16.80 8.43
C PRO A 363 -19.58 17.08 8.98
N ASN A 364 -19.69 17.78 10.11
CA ASN A 364 -20.97 18.15 10.72
C ASN A 364 -21.71 19.27 9.97
N LEU A 365 -21.03 20.00 9.08
CA LEU A 365 -21.60 21.09 8.28
C LEU A 365 -21.95 20.66 6.85
N VAL A 366 -21.63 19.42 6.47
CA VAL A 366 -21.85 18.91 5.12
C VAL A 366 -23.34 18.64 4.86
N ARG A 367 -23.80 18.91 3.63
CA ARG A 367 -25.19 18.74 3.18
C ARG A 367 -25.25 17.94 1.88
N ALA A 368 -26.44 17.44 1.54
CA ALA A 368 -26.66 16.72 0.29
C ALA A 368 -26.24 17.51 -0.96
N ASP A 369 -26.42 18.83 -0.94
CA ASP A 369 -26.03 19.73 -2.03
C ASP A 369 -24.52 19.72 -2.30
N ASP A 370 -23.70 19.40 -1.30
CA ASP A 370 -22.25 19.31 -1.46
C ASP A 370 -21.83 18.05 -2.27
N PHE A 371 -22.72 17.06 -2.39
CA PHE A 371 -22.55 15.82 -3.16
C PHE A 371 -23.43 15.75 -4.40
N PHE A 372 -24.05 16.86 -4.78
CA PHE A 372 -24.99 16.92 -5.89
C PHE A 372 -24.54 17.91 -6.95
N PHE A 373 -24.53 17.47 -8.20
CA PHE A 373 -24.36 18.34 -9.36
C PHE A 373 -25.50 18.10 -10.35
N SER A 374 -26.19 19.18 -10.73
CA SER A 374 -27.15 19.18 -11.83
C SER A 374 -26.61 20.02 -12.99
N GLY A 375 -26.64 19.47 -14.20
CA GLY A 375 -26.22 20.20 -15.40
C GLY A 375 -25.81 19.30 -16.57
N LEU A 376 -25.37 18.07 -16.31
CA LEU A 376 -24.96 17.14 -17.38
C LEU A 376 -26.11 16.68 -18.29
N HIS A 377 -27.37 16.95 -17.94
CA HIS A 377 -28.51 16.71 -18.84
C HIS A 377 -28.67 17.81 -19.89
N LEU A 378 -28.04 18.97 -19.69
CA LEU A 378 -28.09 20.11 -20.60
C LEU A 378 -27.05 19.94 -21.70
N LYS A 379 -27.45 20.27 -22.94
CA LYS A 379 -26.57 20.27 -24.11
C LYS A 379 -25.65 21.49 -24.07
N GLY A 380 -24.35 21.27 -24.21
CA GLY A 380 -23.37 22.35 -24.35
C GLY A 380 -23.45 23.10 -25.69
N ASP A 381 -22.97 24.34 -25.71
CA ASP A 381 -22.95 25.15 -26.95
C ASP A 381 -21.77 24.75 -27.86
N THR A 382 -22.10 24.11 -28.96
CA THR A 382 -21.12 23.65 -29.95
C THR A 382 -20.85 24.69 -31.05
N SER A 383 -21.34 25.93 -30.92
CA SER A 383 -21.19 27.01 -31.91
C SER A 383 -19.80 27.65 -31.86
N ASN A 384 -18.75 26.84 -32.02
CA ASN A 384 -17.35 27.25 -31.95
C ASN A 384 -16.52 26.58 -33.06
N ALA A 385 -15.25 26.97 -33.19
CA ALA A 385 -14.39 26.55 -34.30
C ALA A 385 -14.16 25.03 -34.38
N VAL A 386 -14.26 24.31 -33.27
CA VAL A 386 -14.05 22.85 -33.21
C VAL A 386 -15.37 22.07 -33.23
N GLY A 387 -16.51 22.74 -33.05
CA GLY A 387 -17.83 22.12 -33.13
C GLY A 387 -18.13 21.19 -31.96
N SER A 388 -17.51 21.39 -30.79
CA SER A 388 -17.78 20.57 -29.59
C SER A 388 -17.75 21.41 -28.31
N ASN A 389 -18.39 20.91 -27.25
CA ASN A 389 -18.34 21.51 -25.93
C ASN A 389 -18.14 20.44 -24.86
N VAL A 390 -17.22 20.67 -23.93
CA VAL A 390 -16.94 19.77 -22.81
C VAL A 390 -17.49 20.40 -21.52
N THR A 391 -18.49 19.76 -20.93
CA THR A 391 -19.04 20.12 -19.62
C THR A 391 -18.44 19.19 -18.57
N VAL A 392 -17.45 19.69 -17.82
CA VAL A 392 -16.75 18.93 -16.78
C VAL A 392 -17.45 19.00 -15.42
N VAL A 393 -17.33 17.91 -14.66
CA VAL A 393 -17.72 17.80 -13.25
C VAL A 393 -16.52 17.27 -12.49
N THR A 394 -15.61 18.18 -12.17
CA THR A 394 -14.43 17.92 -11.33
C THR A 394 -14.74 18.29 -9.88
N VAL A 395 -13.78 18.11 -8.97
CA VAL A 395 -13.89 18.57 -7.58
C VAL A 395 -14.28 20.06 -7.46
N ALA A 396 -13.94 20.88 -8.46
CA ALA A 396 -14.31 22.30 -8.50
C ALA A 396 -15.82 22.53 -8.73
N GLN A 397 -16.51 21.61 -9.40
CA GLN A 397 -17.96 21.71 -9.65
C GLN A 397 -18.77 20.85 -8.69
N LEU A 398 -18.20 19.74 -8.22
CA LEU A 398 -18.81 18.80 -7.30
C LEU A 398 -17.83 18.55 -6.14
N PRO A 399 -17.85 19.39 -5.09
CA PRO A 399 -16.90 19.30 -3.98
C PRO A 399 -16.86 17.93 -3.31
N GLY A 400 -17.99 17.21 -3.29
CA GLY A 400 -18.07 15.84 -2.80
C GLY A 400 -17.24 14.80 -3.56
N LEU A 401 -16.58 15.17 -4.67
CA LEU A 401 -15.59 14.33 -5.35
C LEU A 401 -14.21 14.38 -4.70
N ASN A 402 -13.96 15.31 -3.77
CA ASN A 402 -12.67 15.45 -3.12
C ASN A 402 -12.27 14.13 -2.43
N THR A 403 -11.02 13.72 -2.59
CA THR A 403 -10.42 12.46 -2.10
C THR A 403 -10.88 11.16 -2.79
N PHE A 404 -11.94 11.20 -3.61
CA PHE A 404 -12.48 9.99 -4.27
C PHE A 404 -11.76 9.61 -5.56
N GLY A 405 -10.89 10.48 -6.09
CA GLY A 405 -10.08 10.14 -7.27
C GLY A 405 -10.90 9.88 -8.54
N ILE A 406 -12.09 10.46 -8.65
CA ILE A 406 -12.96 10.32 -9.83
C ILE A 406 -13.55 11.66 -10.25
N SER A 407 -13.82 11.80 -11.55
CA SER A 407 -14.59 12.91 -12.11
C SER A 407 -15.34 12.45 -13.36
N MET A 408 -16.22 13.30 -13.86
CA MET A 408 -17.02 13.01 -15.04
C MET A 408 -17.04 14.22 -15.99
N ALA A 409 -17.24 13.97 -17.28
CA ALA A 409 -17.50 15.00 -18.26
C ALA A 409 -18.56 14.55 -19.25
N ARG A 410 -19.38 15.50 -19.71
CA ARG A 410 -20.20 15.36 -20.90
C ARG A 410 -19.54 16.08 -22.05
N ILE A 411 -19.56 15.47 -23.22
CA ILE A 411 -19.11 16.13 -24.45
C ILE A 411 -20.24 16.08 -25.48
N ASP A 412 -20.63 17.25 -25.96
CA ASP A 412 -21.58 17.43 -27.04
C ASP A 412 -20.84 17.81 -28.32
N PHE A 413 -21.19 17.18 -29.44
CA PHE A 413 -20.58 17.42 -30.75
C PHE A 413 -21.65 17.85 -31.76
N ALA A 414 -21.38 18.93 -32.48
CA ALA A 414 -22.06 19.25 -33.73
C ALA A 414 -21.73 18.20 -34.81
N PRO A 415 -22.51 18.13 -35.91
CA PRO A 415 -22.13 17.33 -37.07
C PRO A 415 -20.69 17.64 -37.49
N TRP A 416 -19.87 16.60 -37.65
CA TRP A 416 -18.44 16.72 -37.97
C TRP A 416 -17.55 17.45 -36.95
N GLY A 417 -18.08 17.78 -35.78
CA GLY A 417 -17.33 18.39 -34.69
C GLY A 417 -16.25 17.47 -34.13
N ILE A 418 -15.19 18.06 -33.59
CA ILE A 418 -14.06 17.36 -32.99
C ILE A 418 -13.84 17.83 -31.55
N ASN A 419 -13.34 16.94 -30.72
CA ASN A 419 -12.60 17.28 -29.53
C ASN A 419 -11.13 17.07 -29.93
N PRO A 420 -10.36 18.16 -30.13
CA PRO A 420 -9.03 18.10 -30.74
C PRO A 420 -8.07 17.18 -29.99
N PRO A 421 -6.92 16.80 -30.59
CA PRO A 421 -5.88 16.07 -29.88
C PRO A 421 -5.53 16.73 -28.55
N HIS A 422 -5.74 15.98 -27.47
CA HIS A 422 -5.49 16.40 -26.10
C HIS A 422 -5.03 15.22 -25.25
N MET A 423 -4.60 15.49 -24.03
CA MET A 423 -4.24 14.48 -23.05
C MET A 423 -4.66 14.89 -21.64
N HIS A 424 -4.88 13.89 -20.79
CA HIS A 424 -5.12 14.07 -19.36
C HIS A 424 -3.84 13.69 -18.60
N PRO A 425 -3.13 14.66 -18.00
CA PRO A 425 -1.83 14.40 -17.35
C PRO A 425 -1.93 13.62 -16.04
N ARG A 426 -3.14 13.42 -15.51
CA ARG A 426 -3.38 12.80 -14.18
C ARG A 426 -4.51 11.77 -14.16
N ALA A 427 -5.02 11.34 -15.33
CA ALA A 427 -6.14 10.40 -15.36
C ALA A 427 -6.19 9.57 -16.64
N THR A 428 -6.54 8.30 -16.48
CA THR A 428 -7.17 7.49 -17.53
C THR A 428 -8.62 7.93 -17.70
N GLU A 429 -9.09 8.01 -18.94
CA GLU A 429 -10.48 8.30 -19.32
C GLU A 429 -11.15 7.02 -19.85
N ILE A 430 -12.41 6.79 -19.44
CA ILE A 430 -13.31 5.84 -20.10
C ILE A 430 -14.54 6.59 -20.59
N LEU A 431 -14.87 6.44 -21.87
CA LEU A 431 -15.99 7.14 -22.50
C LEU A 431 -17.06 6.15 -22.98
N THR A 432 -18.32 6.54 -22.83
CA THR A 432 -19.50 5.84 -23.34
C THR A 432 -20.27 6.75 -24.28
N VAL A 433 -20.65 6.24 -25.46
CA VAL A 433 -21.49 6.99 -26.41
C VAL A 433 -22.96 6.90 -26.00
N LEU A 434 -23.61 8.04 -25.80
CA LEU A 434 -25.04 8.11 -25.49
C LEU A 434 -25.90 8.29 -26.73
N GLU A 435 -25.43 9.10 -27.70
CA GLU A 435 -26.13 9.42 -28.93
C GLU A 435 -25.14 9.67 -30.09
N GLY A 436 -25.58 9.41 -31.32
CA GLY A 436 -24.79 9.62 -32.53
C GLY A 436 -23.73 8.54 -32.78
N ARG A 437 -22.70 8.91 -33.57
CA ARG A 437 -21.58 8.05 -33.94
C ARG A 437 -20.27 8.83 -33.83
N ILE A 438 -19.34 8.31 -33.05
CA ILE A 438 -18.06 8.96 -32.77
C ILE A 438 -16.92 8.07 -33.22
N GLU A 439 -15.98 8.63 -33.97
CA GLU A 439 -14.66 8.03 -34.11
C GLU A 439 -13.77 8.51 -32.97
N VAL A 440 -13.09 7.59 -32.33
CA VAL A 440 -12.13 7.87 -31.26
C VAL A 440 -10.78 7.29 -31.59
N GLY A 441 -9.71 7.90 -31.08
CA GLY A 441 -8.40 7.26 -31.15
C GLY A 441 -7.37 7.89 -30.21
N PHE A 442 -6.34 7.11 -29.90
CA PHE A 442 -5.14 7.57 -29.18
C PHE A 442 -3.88 7.09 -29.86
N VAL A 443 -2.77 7.78 -29.59
CA VAL A 443 -1.45 7.47 -30.14
C VAL A 443 -0.57 6.89 -29.03
N THR A 444 0.05 5.74 -29.27
CA THR A 444 1.01 5.14 -28.32
C THR A 444 2.25 6.01 -28.19
N SER A 445 2.99 5.87 -27.09
CA SER A 445 4.27 6.55 -26.90
C SER A 445 5.33 6.12 -27.94
N ASN A 446 6.44 6.85 -27.94
CA ASN A 446 7.64 6.49 -28.70
C ASN A 446 8.13 5.05 -28.39
N PRO A 447 8.81 4.41 -29.35
CA PRO A 447 9.18 4.92 -30.68
C PRO A 447 8.11 4.79 -31.76
N GLU A 448 7.07 3.97 -31.58
CA GLU A 448 6.17 3.59 -32.67
C GLU A 448 5.15 4.67 -33.05
N ASN A 449 4.72 5.51 -32.10
CA ASN A 449 3.68 6.53 -32.32
C ASN A 449 2.46 5.97 -33.08
N ARG A 450 2.02 4.76 -32.69
CA ARG A 450 0.99 4.00 -33.41
C ARG A 450 -0.40 4.52 -33.03
N LEU A 451 -1.22 4.83 -34.03
CA LEU A 451 -2.63 5.15 -33.84
C LEU A 451 -3.44 3.88 -33.54
N ILE A 452 -4.19 3.92 -32.44
CA ILE A 452 -5.25 2.95 -32.12
C ILE A 452 -6.58 3.72 -32.22
N THR A 453 -7.44 3.31 -33.15
CA THR A 453 -8.69 4.03 -33.48
C THR A 453 -9.86 3.08 -33.66
N LYS A 454 -11.08 3.57 -33.37
CA LYS A 454 -12.33 2.84 -33.53
C LYS A 454 -13.52 3.79 -33.77
N GLY A 455 -14.43 3.38 -34.64
CA GLY A 455 -15.77 3.98 -34.73
C GLY A 455 -16.71 3.34 -33.70
N LEU A 456 -17.36 4.18 -32.90
CA LEU A 456 -18.26 3.82 -31.82
C LEU A 456 -19.69 4.25 -32.14
N GLN A 457 -20.66 3.43 -31.72
CA GLN A 457 -22.09 3.70 -31.76
C GLN A 457 -22.65 3.84 -30.35
N LYS A 458 -23.90 4.29 -30.24
CA LYS A 458 -24.62 4.36 -28.97
C LYS A 458 -24.48 3.07 -28.14
N GLY A 459 -24.05 3.22 -26.90
CA GLY A 459 -23.81 2.13 -25.94
C GLY A 459 -22.39 1.58 -25.95
N ASP A 460 -21.59 1.86 -26.99
CA ASP A 460 -20.19 1.43 -27.03
C ASP A 460 -19.33 2.25 -26.05
N VAL A 461 -18.28 1.59 -25.56
CA VAL A 461 -17.33 2.12 -24.57
C VAL A 461 -15.91 2.05 -25.12
N PHE A 462 -15.08 3.04 -24.79
CA PHE A 462 -13.66 3.06 -25.16
C PHE A 462 -12.81 3.69 -24.06
N VAL A 463 -11.58 3.20 -23.88
CA VAL A 463 -10.66 3.65 -22.82
C VAL A 463 -9.44 4.34 -23.42
N PHE A 464 -9.06 5.48 -22.85
CA PHE A 464 -7.86 6.23 -23.18
C PHE A 464 -6.88 6.17 -22.00
N PRO A 465 -5.70 5.54 -22.17
CA PRO A 465 -4.70 5.47 -21.10
C PRO A 465 -4.22 6.85 -20.66
N GLU A 466 -3.92 6.99 -19.38
CA GLU A 466 -3.38 8.22 -18.79
C GLU A 466 -2.19 8.76 -19.57
N GLY A 467 -2.19 10.08 -19.82
CA GLY A 467 -1.08 10.78 -20.42
C GLY A 467 -0.92 10.60 -21.94
N LEU A 468 -1.70 9.75 -22.60
CA LEU A 468 -1.62 9.58 -24.05
C LEU A 468 -2.46 10.60 -24.80
N VAL A 469 -1.92 11.10 -25.92
CA VAL A 469 -2.63 12.01 -26.82
C VAL A 469 -3.76 11.25 -27.50
N HIS A 470 -4.97 11.76 -27.38
CA HIS A 470 -6.18 11.17 -27.94
C HIS A 470 -7.15 12.25 -28.44
N PHE A 471 -8.14 11.82 -29.22
CA PHE A 471 -9.11 12.70 -29.86
C PHE A 471 -10.45 11.99 -30.06
N GLN A 472 -11.49 12.77 -30.29
CA GLN A 472 -12.80 12.29 -30.71
C GLN A 472 -13.33 13.13 -31.88
N ARG A 473 -14.03 12.49 -32.81
CA ARG A 473 -14.67 13.13 -33.97
C ARG A 473 -16.08 12.59 -34.16
N ASN A 474 -17.07 13.46 -34.25
CA ASN A 474 -18.38 13.07 -34.74
C ASN A 474 -18.29 12.78 -36.24
N VAL A 475 -18.64 11.55 -36.63
CA VAL A 475 -18.65 11.12 -38.04
C VAL A 475 -20.07 11.05 -38.63
N GLY A 476 -21.07 11.45 -37.84
CA GLY A 476 -22.45 11.56 -38.25
C GLY A 476 -22.84 12.95 -38.76
N ASN A 477 -23.98 13.00 -39.45
CA ASN A 477 -24.62 14.24 -39.89
C ASN A 477 -25.53 14.87 -38.82
N ASP A 478 -25.78 14.14 -37.73
CA ASP A 478 -26.53 14.59 -36.57
C ASP A 478 -25.59 14.94 -35.40
N TYR A 479 -26.13 15.55 -34.36
CA TYR A 479 -25.39 15.77 -33.12
C TYR A 479 -25.05 14.44 -32.44
N ALA A 480 -23.95 14.43 -31.69
CA ALA A 480 -23.52 13.27 -30.91
C ALA A 480 -23.21 13.68 -29.46
N VAL A 481 -23.42 12.75 -28.54
CA VAL A 481 -23.25 12.97 -27.09
C VAL A 481 -22.52 11.79 -26.48
N VAL A 482 -21.52 12.09 -25.66
CA VAL A 482 -20.77 11.09 -24.90
C VAL A 482 -20.64 11.52 -23.44
N ILE A 483 -20.49 10.52 -22.56
CA ILE A 483 -20.10 10.72 -21.16
C ILE A 483 -18.75 10.04 -20.94
N ALA A 484 -17.82 10.78 -20.35
CA ALA A 484 -16.51 10.33 -19.96
C ALA A 484 -16.41 10.29 -18.42
N ALA A 485 -15.88 9.21 -17.87
CA ALA A 485 -15.47 9.11 -16.49
C ALA A 485 -13.94 9.08 -16.43
N LEU A 486 -13.36 9.78 -15.47
CA LEU A 486 -11.91 9.93 -15.35
C LEU A 486 -11.46 9.47 -13.96
N SER A 487 -10.31 8.81 -13.92
CA SER A 487 -9.67 8.28 -12.71
C SER A 487 -8.92 9.33 -11.87
N SER A 488 -9.42 10.57 -11.86
CA SER A 488 -8.94 11.62 -10.97
C SER A 488 -10.05 12.63 -10.70
N GLN A 489 -10.09 13.19 -9.49
CA GLN A 489 -10.99 14.30 -9.14
C GLN A 489 -10.67 15.60 -9.89
N ASN A 490 -9.41 15.73 -10.35
CA ASN A 490 -8.93 16.83 -11.16
C ASN A 490 -7.97 16.28 -12.23
N PRO A 491 -8.49 15.73 -13.34
CA PRO A 491 -7.68 15.07 -14.36
C PRO A 491 -6.72 16.04 -15.07
N GLY A 492 -7.10 17.32 -15.16
CA GLY A 492 -6.46 18.31 -16.01
C GLY A 492 -6.65 17.99 -17.49
N ALA A 493 -6.50 18.97 -18.36
CA ALA A 493 -6.58 18.76 -19.80
C ALA A 493 -5.51 19.61 -20.49
N ILE A 494 -4.77 19.00 -21.40
CA ILE A 494 -3.77 19.66 -22.23
C ILE A 494 -4.20 19.48 -23.68
N THR A 495 -4.84 20.51 -24.25
CA THR A 495 -5.10 20.56 -25.69
C THR A 495 -3.78 20.84 -26.40
N ILE A 496 -3.34 19.92 -27.26
CA ILE A 496 -1.99 19.95 -27.83
C ILE A 496 -1.77 21.21 -28.67
N ALA A 497 -2.73 21.55 -29.54
CA ALA A 497 -2.60 22.72 -30.40
C ALA A 497 -2.53 24.03 -29.60
N ASN A 498 -3.41 24.22 -28.61
CA ASN A 498 -3.40 25.41 -27.75
C ASN A 498 -2.10 25.51 -26.94
N THR A 499 -1.59 24.39 -26.43
CA THR A 499 -0.36 24.41 -25.61
C THR A 499 0.88 24.66 -26.44
N VAL A 500 0.94 24.14 -27.67
CA VAL A 500 2.12 24.27 -28.54
C VAL A 500 2.12 25.60 -29.30
N PHE A 501 0.96 26.06 -29.76
CA PHE A 501 0.84 27.23 -30.64
C PHE A 501 0.11 28.43 -30.03
N GLY A 502 -0.53 28.29 -28.87
CA GLY A 502 -1.25 29.37 -28.17
C GLY A 502 -0.83 29.53 -26.70
N SER A 503 0.38 29.10 -26.34
CA SER A 503 0.92 29.33 -25.00
C SER A 503 1.14 30.82 -24.77
N ASN A 504 1.01 31.28 -23.52
CA ASN A 504 1.34 32.65 -23.16
C ASN A 504 2.40 32.69 -22.04
N PRO A 505 3.63 33.16 -22.31
CA PRO A 505 4.12 33.67 -23.60
C PRO A 505 4.25 32.56 -24.67
N ASP A 506 4.31 32.98 -25.94
CA ASP A 506 4.50 32.07 -27.07
C ASP A 506 5.80 31.26 -26.94
N ILE A 507 5.75 29.97 -27.29
CA ILE A 507 6.97 29.20 -27.54
C ILE A 507 7.73 29.87 -28.69
N ASN A 508 9.04 30.04 -28.51
CA ASN A 508 9.88 30.69 -29.49
C ASN A 508 9.74 30.03 -30.87
N GLY A 509 9.42 30.85 -31.89
CA GLY A 509 9.20 30.38 -33.25
C GLY A 509 10.40 29.63 -33.86
N ASP A 510 11.64 29.88 -33.41
CA ASP A 510 12.81 29.08 -33.77
C ASP A 510 12.70 27.62 -33.31
N ILE A 511 12.21 27.41 -32.09
CA ILE A 511 12.06 26.07 -31.50
C ILE A 511 10.99 25.31 -32.27
N LEU A 512 9.82 25.92 -32.48
CA LEU A 512 8.72 25.30 -33.21
C LEU A 512 9.07 25.06 -34.68
N ALA A 513 9.73 26.01 -35.35
CA ALA A 513 10.17 25.84 -36.73
C ALA A 513 11.09 24.63 -36.87
N LYS A 514 12.04 24.46 -35.94
CA LYS A 514 12.95 23.32 -35.94
C LYS A 514 12.26 22.02 -35.55
N ALA A 515 11.36 22.04 -34.56
CA ALA A 515 10.63 20.86 -34.10
C ALA A 515 9.65 20.31 -35.15
N PHE A 516 8.91 21.20 -35.80
CA PHE A 516 7.93 20.85 -36.84
C PHE A 516 8.52 20.81 -38.26
N GLN A 517 9.80 21.15 -38.41
CA GLN A 517 10.53 21.13 -39.69
C GLN A 517 9.88 22.03 -40.76
N VAL A 518 9.46 23.24 -40.34
CA VAL A 518 8.80 24.23 -41.19
C VAL A 518 9.42 25.61 -41.01
N ASP A 519 9.13 26.53 -41.92
CA ASP A 519 9.55 27.92 -41.78
C ASP A 519 8.86 28.63 -40.62
N LYS A 520 9.56 29.58 -40.00
CA LYS A 520 8.99 30.46 -38.96
C LYS A 520 7.72 31.19 -39.41
N LYS A 521 7.57 31.47 -40.71
CA LYS A 521 6.37 32.11 -41.25
C LYS A 521 5.15 31.21 -41.10
N VAL A 522 5.31 29.91 -41.31
CA VAL A 522 4.25 28.91 -41.11
C VAL A 522 3.92 28.82 -39.63
N VAL A 523 4.92 28.77 -38.76
CA VAL A 523 4.71 28.78 -37.30
C VAL A 523 3.89 29.99 -36.86
N ARG A 524 4.29 31.21 -37.26
CA ARG A 524 3.54 32.44 -36.93
C ARG A 524 2.11 32.41 -37.46
N GLN A 525 1.91 31.85 -38.65
CA GLN A 525 0.57 31.70 -39.22
C GLN A 525 -0.30 30.76 -38.37
N ILE A 526 0.25 29.64 -37.89
CA ILE A 526 -0.46 28.73 -36.98
C ILE A 526 -0.72 29.41 -35.64
N GLN A 527 0.29 30.04 -35.03
CA GLN A 527 0.14 30.77 -33.76
C GLN A 527 -0.95 31.83 -33.84
N SER A 528 -1.10 32.54 -34.97
CA SER A 528 -2.18 33.54 -35.14
C SER A 528 -3.62 32.99 -35.13
N LYS A 529 -3.80 31.66 -35.05
CA LYS A 529 -5.11 31.00 -34.96
C LYS A 529 -5.50 30.60 -33.54
N PHE A 530 -4.56 30.67 -32.60
CA PHE A 530 -4.72 30.34 -31.18
C PHE A 530 -4.45 31.59 -30.35
#